data_AF-A0A0M7A823-F1
#
_entry.id   AF-A0A0M7A823-F1
#
_cell.length_a   1.000
_cell.length_b   1.000
_cell.length_c   1.000
_cell.angle_alpha   90.00
_cell.angle_beta   90.00
_cell.angle_gamma   90.00
#
_symmetry.space_group_name_H-M   'P 1'
#
loop_
_entity.id
_entity.type
_entity.pdbx_description
1 polymer ?
#
loop_
_entity_poly.entity_id
_entity_poly.type
_entity_poly.pdbx_seq_one_letter_code
_entity_poly.pdbx_strand_id
1 'polypeptide(L)'
;MITSARLLSLFLWIAVPVAGYGLYAGKGLPHIIFAYTFDDNGARYDLSVERYYRTCTFIGPNGTFTVNANSGKCGWIKFFKKSGNG
;
A
#
# COMPACT_ATOMS: atom_id res chain seq x y z
N MET A 1 -26.23 -32.26 -16.34
CA MET A 1 -25.19 -31.23 -16.56
C MET A 1 -25.52 -29.83 -15.98
N ILE A 2 -26.67 -29.61 -15.34
CA ILE A 2 -27.06 -28.28 -14.82
C ILE A 2 -26.59 -28.02 -13.36
N THR A 3 -26.25 -29.07 -12.62
CA THR A 3 -25.89 -29.01 -11.19
C THR A 3 -24.48 -28.50 -10.90
N SER A 4 -23.47 -28.91 -11.68
CA SER A 4 -22.07 -28.54 -11.43
C SER A 4 -21.78 -27.05 -11.65
N ALA A 5 -22.43 -26.42 -12.64
CA ALA A 5 -22.24 -24.99 -12.93
C ALA A 5 -22.78 -24.08 -11.81
N ARG A 6 -23.88 -24.48 -11.15
CA ARG A 6 -24.44 -23.72 -10.01
C ARG A 6 -23.58 -23.83 -8.75
N LEU A 7 -23.00 -25.01 -8.50
CA LEU A 7 -22.04 -25.19 -7.40
C LEU A 7 -20.77 -24.38 -7.62
N LEU A 8 -20.19 -24.39 -8.83
CA LEU A 8 -19.01 -23.58 -9.17
C LEU A 8 -19.28 -22.07 -9.02
N SER A 9 -20.47 -21.60 -9.41
CA SER A 9 -20.89 -20.21 -9.20
C SER A 9 -20.98 -19.84 -7.71
N LEU A 10 -21.56 -20.72 -6.88
CA LEU A 10 -21.58 -20.53 -5.42
C LEU A 10 -20.18 -20.49 -4.81
N PHE A 11 -19.28 -21.37 -5.23
CA PHE A 11 -17.89 -21.37 -4.75
C PHE A 11 -17.13 -20.11 -5.16
N LEU A 12 -17.31 -19.63 -6.39
CA LEU A 12 -16.73 -18.36 -6.83
C LEU A 12 -17.26 -17.17 -6.01
N TRP A 13 -18.55 -17.18 -5.69
CA TRP A 13 -19.17 -16.12 -4.90
C TRP A 13 -18.67 -16.05 -3.46
N ILE A 14 -18.26 -17.18 -2.87
CA ILE A 14 -17.61 -17.22 -1.55
C ILE A 14 -16.11 -16.95 -1.65
N ALA A 15 -15.45 -17.47 -2.70
CA ALA A 15 -14.02 -17.31 -2.90
C ALA A 15 -13.61 -15.84 -3.04
N VAL A 16 -14.42 -15.01 -3.73
CA VAL A 16 -14.11 -13.59 -3.92
C VAL A 16 -14.08 -12.80 -2.60
N PRO A 17 -15.13 -12.83 -1.73
CA PRO A 17 -15.08 -12.21 -0.41
C PRO A 17 -13.98 -12.77 0.48
N VAL A 18 -13.76 -14.08 0.48
CA VAL A 18 -12.70 -14.71 1.29
C VAL A 18 -11.32 -14.25 0.84
N ALA A 19 -11.07 -14.20 -0.47
CA ALA A 19 -9.82 -13.67 -1.02
C ALA A 19 -9.63 -12.18 -0.70
N GLY A 20 -10.68 -11.38 -0.85
CA GLY A 20 -10.68 -9.96 -0.50
C GLY A 20 -10.36 -9.72 0.98
N TYR A 21 -11.03 -10.47 1.87
CA TYR A 21 -10.78 -10.42 3.31
C TYR A 21 -9.36 -10.90 3.64
N GLY A 22 -8.88 -11.98 3.01
CA GLY A 22 -7.53 -12.48 3.19
C GLY A 22 -6.45 -11.45 2.81
N LEU A 23 -6.66 -10.71 1.71
CA LEU A 23 -5.77 -9.61 1.32
C LEU A 23 -5.80 -8.47 2.33
N TYR A 24 -6.99 -8.09 2.80
CA TYR A 24 -7.17 -7.07 3.84
C TYR A 24 -6.47 -7.46 5.16
N ALA A 25 -6.73 -8.67 5.67
CA ALA A 25 -6.13 -9.18 6.90
C ALA A 25 -4.62 -9.40 6.76
N GLY A 26 -4.15 -9.82 5.59
CA GLY A 26 -2.76 -10.16 5.29
C GLY A 26 -1.85 -8.95 5.02
N LYS A 27 -2.33 -7.94 4.28
CA LYS A 27 -1.52 -6.78 3.86
C LYS A 27 -1.94 -5.45 4.51
N GLY A 28 -3.16 -5.36 5.04
CA GLY A 28 -3.73 -4.11 5.53
C GLY A 28 -4.38 -3.29 4.41
N LEU A 29 -4.55 -2.00 4.63
CA LEU A 29 -5.20 -1.09 3.68
C LEU A 29 -4.18 -0.27 2.89
N PRO A 30 -4.51 0.12 1.65
CA PRO A 30 -3.65 0.98 0.85
C PRO A 30 -3.57 2.37 1.47
N HIS A 31 -2.35 2.91 1.52
CA HIS A 31 -2.08 4.29 1.90
C HIS A 31 -1.30 4.95 0.76
N ILE A 32 -1.67 6.17 0.44
CA ILE A 32 -1.05 6.96 -0.63
C ILE A 32 0.03 7.86 -0.05
N ILE A 33 1.06 8.16 -0.83
CA ILE A 33 2.11 9.10 -0.42
C ILE A 33 1.50 10.49 -0.22
N PHE A 34 1.81 11.09 0.92
CA PHE A 34 1.32 12.41 1.32
C PHE A 34 2.47 13.42 1.45
N ALA A 35 3.57 13.02 2.07
CA ALA A 35 4.75 13.86 2.23
C ALA A 35 6.02 13.03 2.11
N TYR A 36 7.15 13.69 1.85
CA TYR A 36 8.45 13.05 1.78
C TYR A 36 9.55 14.06 2.10
N THR A 37 10.69 13.55 2.54
CA THR A 37 11.94 14.31 2.67
C THR A 37 12.98 13.74 1.72
N PHE A 38 13.84 14.59 1.17
CA PHE A 38 14.87 14.19 0.22
C PHE A 38 16.11 15.07 0.38
N ASP A 39 17.27 14.53 0.00
CA ASP A 39 18.51 15.28 -0.13
C ASP A 39 18.43 16.16 -1.37
N ASP A 40 18.60 17.47 -1.18
CA ASP A 40 18.48 18.47 -2.24
C ASP A 40 19.78 18.63 -3.05
N ASN A 41 20.90 18.04 -2.61
CA ASN A 41 22.21 18.07 -3.28
C ASN A 41 22.62 19.48 -3.76
N GLY A 42 22.18 20.53 -3.07
CA GLY A 42 22.42 21.94 -3.44
C GLY A 42 21.48 22.52 -4.51
N ALA A 43 20.56 21.75 -5.09
CA ALA A 43 19.66 22.17 -6.18
C ALA A 43 18.22 21.63 -6.00
N ARG A 44 17.53 22.06 -4.94
CA ARG A 44 16.21 21.56 -4.51
C ARG A 44 15.13 21.47 -5.60
N TYR A 45 15.09 22.45 -6.50
CA TYR A 45 14.05 22.56 -7.53
C TYR A 45 14.49 22.03 -8.90
N ASP A 46 15.74 21.59 -9.04
CA ASP A 46 16.20 20.94 -10.26
C ASP A 46 15.58 19.53 -10.35
N LEU A 47 14.87 19.28 -11.46
CA LEU A 47 14.23 17.99 -11.75
C LEU A 47 15.12 17.07 -12.59
N SER A 48 16.25 17.58 -13.11
CA SER A 48 17.19 16.84 -13.94
C SER A 48 18.17 15.99 -13.12
N VAL A 49 18.30 16.27 -11.82
CA VAL A 49 19.17 15.54 -10.89
C VAL A 49 18.37 14.44 -10.16
N GLU A 50 18.98 13.26 -10.00
CA GLU A 50 18.36 12.16 -9.26
C GLU A 50 18.14 12.55 -7.79
N ARG A 51 16.89 12.41 -7.32
CA ARG A 51 16.50 12.71 -5.94
C ARG A 51 16.63 11.49 -5.05
N TYR A 52 17.36 11.65 -3.95
CA TYR A 52 17.48 10.65 -2.90
C TYR A 52 16.53 10.96 -1.77
N TYR A 53 15.42 10.21 -1.72
CA TYR A 53 14.43 10.33 -0.66
C TYR A 53 14.94 9.70 0.63
N ARG A 54 14.66 10.31 1.78
CA ARG A 54 15.01 9.81 3.12
C ARG A 54 13.82 9.21 3.84
N THR A 55 12.73 9.96 3.92
CA THR A 55 11.50 9.51 4.57
C THR A 55 10.29 9.73 3.67
N CYS A 56 9.32 8.83 3.80
CA CYS A 56 8.08 8.80 3.04
C CYS A 56 6.92 8.70 4.04
N THR A 57 6.02 9.67 4.00
CA THR A 57 4.82 9.73 4.82
C THR A 57 3.63 9.33 3.98
N PHE A 58 2.90 8.31 4.41
CA PHE A 58 1.73 7.78 3.75
C PHE A 58 0.48 8.06 4.58
N ILE A 59 -0.62 8.42 3.93
CA ILE A 59 -1.92 8.65 4.56
C ILE A 59 -2.96 7.68 4.00
N GLY A 60 -3.85 7.20 4.87
CA GLY A 60 -4.90 6.29 4.47
C GLY A 60 -5.84 5.95 5.62
N PRO A 61 -6.70 4.95 5.45
CA PRO A 61 -7.77 4.64 6.40
C PRO A 61 -7.27 4.23 7.80
N ASN A 62 -6.04 3.72 7.91
CA ASN A 62 -5.45 3.32 9.19
C ASN A 62 -4.63 4.45 9.83
N GLY A 63 -4.67 5.67 9.28
CA GLY A 63 -3.95 6.84 9.76
C GLY A 63 -2.76 7.22 8.89
N THR A 64 -1.76 7.85 9.51
CA THR A 64 -0.55 8.33 8.85
C THR A 64 0.65 7.52 9.30
N PHE A 65 1.46 7.05 8.34
CA PHE A 65 2.66 6.24 8.58
C PHE A 65 3.88 6.87 7.92
N THR A 66 4.90 7.16 8.72
CA THR A 66 6.21 7.63 8.23
C THR A 66 7.19 6.47 8.23
N VAL A 67 7.77 6.18 7.07
CA VAL A 67 8.77 5.11 6.89
C VAL A 67 10.00 5.65 6.17
N ASN A 68 11.15 5.01 6.39
CA ASN A 68 12.34 5.29 5.60
C ASN A 68 12.12 4.91 4.15
N ALA A 69 12.71 5.69 3.25
CA ALA A 69 12.74 5.40 1.83
C ALA A 69 13.43 4.08 1.56
N ASN A 70 12.92 3.31 0.61
CA ASN A 70 13.55 2.06 0.20
C ASN A 70 14.49 2.36 -0.97
N SER A 71 15.79 2.09 -0.80
CA SER A 71 16.80 2.33 -1.83
C SER A 71 16.79 3.78 -2.35
N GLY A 72 16.62 4.74 -1.43
CA GLY A 72 16.54 6.17 -1.75
C GLY A 72 15.27 6.59 -2.49
N LYS A 73 14.23 5.75 -2.57
CA LYS A 73 12.98 6.03 -3.29
C LYS A 73 11.75 5.83 -2.41
N CYS A 74 10.73 6.64 -2.67
CA CYS A 74 9.39 6.48 -2.10
C CYS A 74 8.46 5.85 -3.14
N GLY A 75 7.73 4.81 -2.75
CA GLY A 75 6.62 4.30 -3.55
C GLY A 75 5.40 5.23 -3.46
N TRP A 76 4.53 5.18 -4.47
CA TRP A 76 3.28 5.95 -4.49
C TRP A 76 2.23 5.39 -3.53
N ILE A 77 2.17 4.06 -3.40
CA ILE A 77 1.20 3.34 -2.57
C ILE A 77 1.95 2.32 -1.73
N LYS A 78 1.61 2.25 -0.44
CA LYS A 78 2.09 1.22 0.47
C LYS A 78 0.97 0.74 1.36
N PHE A 79 0.97 -0.55 1.67
CA PHE A 79 -0.06 -1.15 2.52
C PHE A 79 0.41 -1.17 3.96
N PHE A 80 -0.45 -0.68 4.85
CA PHE A 80 -0.21 -0.68 6.29
C PHE A 80 -1.38 -1.32 7.01
N LYS A 81 -1.05 -2.15 8.00
CA LYS A 81 -2.01 -2.65 8.97
C LYS A 81 -2.16 -1.63 10.09
N LYS A 82 -3.37 -1.52 10.65
CA LYS A 82 -3.58 -0.79 11.90
C LYS A 82 -2.73 -1.46 12.97
N SER A 83 -1.82 -0.73 13.61
CA SER A 83 -1.08 -1.23 14.76
C SER A 83 -2.12 -1.51 15.85
N GLY A 84 -2.40 -2.78 16.10
CA GLY A 84 -3.18 -3.18 17.26
C GLY A 84 -2.34 -2.88 18.49
N ASN A 85 -2.77 -1.92 19.33
CA ASN A 85 -2.37 -1.94 20.72
C ASN A 85 -2.86 -3.28 21.27
N GLY A 86 -1.93 -4.16 21.67
CA GLY A 86 -2.24 -5.29 22.54
C GLY A 86 -2.70 -4.78 23.91
#